data_AF-A0A9E2BA45-F1
#
_entry.id   AF-A0A9E2BA45-F1
#
_cell.length_a   1.000
_cell.length_b   1.000
_cell.length_c   1.000
_cell.angle_alpha   90.00
_cell.angle_beta   90.00
_cell.angle_gamma   90.00
#
_symmetry.space_group_name_H-M   'P 1'
#
loop_
_entity.id
_entity.type
_entity.pdbx_description
1 polymer ?
#
loop_
_entity_poly.entity_id
_entity_poly.type
_entity_poly.pdbx_seq_one_letter_code
_entity_poly.pdbx_strand_id
1 'polypeptide(L)' 'MTIPGHVPVAEKQMMPKRGISMDEVLGEFGEPDERYGPVGEPPITEWVYGSFRVYFEHHLVLHTIDLNTIVMPE' A
#
# COMPACT_ATOMS: atom_id res chain seq x y z
N MET A 1 -25.04 -30.37 -5.05
CA MET A 1 -24.58 -29.59 -6.22
C MET A 1 -23.67 -28.50 -5.67
N THR A 2 -22.40 -28.83 -5.45
CA THR A 2 -21.40 -27.90 -4.90
C THR A 2 -20.09 -28.25 -5.58
N ILE A 3 -19.62 -27.36 -6.45
CA ILE A 3 -18.36 -27.47 -7.18
C ILE A 3 -17.24 -26.97 -6.25
N PRO A 4 -16.32 -27.83 -5.80
CA PRO A 4 -15.12 -27.42 -5.06
C PRO A 4 -14.09 -26.88 -6.05
N GLY A 5 -13.76 -25.60 -5.97
CA GLY A 5 -12.73 -25.02 -6.85
C GLY A 5 -12.79 -23.51 -7.07
N HIS A 6 -13.80 -22.79 -6.58
CA HIS A 6 -13.74 -21.34 -6.56
C HIS A 6 -13.00 -20.90 -5.30
N VAL A 7 -11.67 -20.81 -5.38
CA VAL A 7 -10.97 -19.79 -4.60
C VAL A 7 -11.20 -18.48 -5.39
N PRO A 8 -12.06 -17.55 -4.96
CA PRO A 8 -11.93 -16.18 -5.42
C PRO A 8 -10.72 -15.60 -4.71
N VAL A 9 -9.53 -16.14 -4.99
CA VAL A 9 -8.30 -15.40 -4.69
C VAL A 9 -8.13 -14.45 -5.87
N ALA A 10 -9.01 -13.46 -5.91
CA ALA A 10 -8.49 -12.15 -6.29
C ALA A 10 -7.41 -11.91 -5.24
N GLU A 11 -6.15 -12.24 -5.57
CA GLU A 11 -4.97 -11.70 -4.91
C GLU A 11 -4.96 -10.21 -5.24
N LYS A 12 -6.00 -9.53 -4.78
CA LYS A 12 -6.09 -8.10 -4.79
C LYS A 12 -5.08 -7.75 -3.72
N GLN A 13 -3.84 -7.53 -4.15
CA GLN A 13 -2.76 -6.94 -3.38
C GLN A 13 -3.45 -6.00 -2.39
N MET A 14 -3.53 -6.42 -1.12
CA MET A 14 -4.24 -5.62 -0.13
C MET A 14 -3.37 -4.38 -0.03
N MET A 15 -3.89 -3.25 -0.51
CA MET A 15 -3.17 -2.00 -0.49
C MET A 15 -3.89 -1.10 0.50
N PRO A 16 -3.15 -0.38 1.34
CA PRO A 16 -3.77 0.58 2.23
C PRO A 16 -4.62 1.56 1.41
N LYS A 17 -5.89 1.70 1.79
CA LYS A 17 -6.82 2.60 1.11
C LYS A 17 -6.47 4.04 1.42
N ARG A 18 -6.75 4.94 0.47
CA ARG A 18 -6.62 6.39 0.70
C ARG A 18 -7.44 6.82 1.93
N GLY A 19 -6.84 7.63 2.79
CA GLY A 19 -7.48 8.20 3.97
C GLY A 19 -7.41 7.35 5.24
N ILE A 20 -6.76 6.17 5.22
CA ILE A 20 -6.45 5.45 6.47
C ILE A 20 -5.23 6.06 7.16
N SER A 21 -5.13 5.89 8.48
CA SER A 21 -4.04 6.46 9.28
C SER A 21 -2.78 5.60 9.20
N MET A 22 -1.60 6.20 9.37
CA MET A 22 -0.32 5.47 9.46
C MET A 22 -0.38 4.29 10.45
N ASP A 23 -1.03 4.48 11.60
CA ASP A 23 -1.18 3.44 12.64
C ASP A 23 -1.99 2.23 12.15
N GLU A 24 -3.05 2.47 11.38
CA GLU A 24 -3.88 1.42 10.77
C GLU A 24 -3.08 0.68 9.68
N VAL A 25 -2.26 1.40 8.90
CA VAL A 25 -1.35 0.76 7.94
C VAL A 25 -0.34 -0.13 8.66
N LEU A 26 0.26 0.33 9.76
CA LEU A 26 1.19 -0.48 10.54
C LEU A 26 0.49 -1.70 11.17
N GLY A 27 -0.76 -1.56 11.62
CA GLY A 27 -1.54 -2.64 12.19
C GLY A 27 -1.94 -3.70 11.15
N GLU A 28 -2.32 -3.29 9.94
CA GLU A 28 -2.74 -4.21 8.87
C GLU A 28 -1.57 -4.79 8.06
N PHE A 29 -0.54 -3.99 7.76
CA PHE A 29 0.56 -4.35 6.87
C PHE A 29 1.90 -4.57 7.59
N GLY A 30 2.03 -4.12 8.83
CA GLY A 30 3.29 -4.16 9.57
C GLY A 30 4.22 -2.98 9.22
N GLU A 31 5.46 -3.08 9.69
CA GLU A 31 6.47 -2.06 9.44
C GLU A 31 6.97 -2.12 7.99
N PRO A 32 7.07 -0.97 7.30
CA PRO A 32 7.71 -0.91 5.98
C PRO A 32 9.21 -1.20 6.07
N ASP A 33 9.78 -1.70 4.97
CA ASP A 33 11.22 -1.88 4.79
C ASP A 33 11.98 -0.55 4.89
N GLU A 34 11.45 0.50 4.26
CA GLU A 34 12.04 1.84 4.32
C GLU A 34 10.99 2.91 4.60
N ARG A 35 11.35 3.89 5.43
CA ARG A 35 10.56 5.10 5.68
C ARG A 35 11.38 6.31 5.29
N TYR A 36 10.92 7.02 4.29
CA TYR A 36 11.43 8.33 3.92
C TYR A 36 10.64 9.38 4.70
N GLY A 37 11.37 10.24 5.40
CA GLY A 37 10.80 11.30 6.23
C GLY A 37 9.96 12.28 5.41
N PRO A 38 9.14 13.11 6.06
CA PRO A 38 8.32 14.11 5.38
C PRO A 38 9.20 15.07 4.57
N VAL A 39 9.07 15.04 3.24
CA VAL A 39 9.78 15.94 2.32
C VAL A 39 8.80 16.98 1.77
N GLY A 40 9.19 18.26 1.81
CA GLY A 40 8.47 19.39 1.21
C GLY A 40 7.36 20.02 2.07
N GLU A 41 6.67 20.98 1.47
CA GLU A 41 5.44 21.61 1.98
C GLU A 41 4.36 21.50 0.88
N PRO A 42 3.30 20.69 1.05
CA PRO A 42 2.95 19.92 2.24
C PRO A 42 3.91 18.75 2.54
N PRO A 43 4.04 18.33 3.82
CA PRO A 43 4.93 17.25 4.21
C PRO A 43 4.41 15.89 3.69
N ILE A 44 5.13 15.30 2.74
CA ILE A 44 4.82 13.98 2.19
C ILE A 44 5.81 12.95 2.74
N THR A 45 5.30 11.96 3.46
CA THR A 45 6.06 10.81 3.96
C THR A 45 5.91 9.65 2.99
N GLU A 46 6.99 8.97 2.64
CA GLU A 46 6.94 7.79 1.76
C GLU A 46 7.39 6.55 2.54
N TRP A 47 6.59 5.49 2.50
CA TRP A 47 6.94 4.17 3.04
C TRP A 47 7.06 3.16 1.92
N VAL A 48 8.07 2.31 1.98
CA VAL A 48 8.37 1.28 0.98
C VAL A 48 8.21 -0.09 1.61
N TYR A 49 7.37 -0.93 0.99
CA TYR A 49 7.05 -2.30 1.42
C TYR A 49 7.59 -3.36 0.45
N GLY A 50 8.69 -3.05 -0.24
CA GLY A 50 9.29 -3.89 -1.30
C GLY A 50 8.45 -3.95 -2.58
N SER A 51 7.25 -4.51 -2.52
CA SER A 51 6.34 -4.72 -3.66
C SER A 51 5.46 -3.49 -3.98
N PHE A 52 5.29 -2.58 -3.02
CA PHE A 52 4.50 -1.36 -3.18
C PHE A 52 5.03 -0.23 -2.30
N ARG A 53 4.62 1.00 -2.61
CA ARG A 53 4.96 2.21 -1.85
C ARG A 53 3.71 2.94 -1.41
N VAL A 54 3.72 3.47 -0.20
CA VAL A 54 2.61 4.22 0.39
C VAL A 54 3.08 5.63 0.66
N TYR A 55 2.36 6.60 0.13
CA TYR A 55 2.58 8.02 0.38
C TYR A 55 1.56 8.49 1.39
N PHE A 56 2.03 9.22 2.38
CA PHE A 56 1.21 9.82 3.42
C PHE A 56 1.35 11.33 3.38
N GLU A 57 0.24 12.01 3.53
CA GLU A 57 0.20 13.45 3.73
C GLU A 57 -0.16 13.70 5.20
N HIS A 58 0.71 14.40 5.93
CA HIS A 58 0.64 14.52 7.39
C HIS A 58 0.62 13.16 8.11
N HIS A 59 -0.55 12.55 8.28
CA HIS A 59 -0.76 11.30 9.02
C HIS A 59 -1.67 10.30 8.28
N LEU A 60 -2.19 10.69 7.11
CA LEU A 60 -3.18 9.95 6.34
C LEU A 60 -2.58 9.45 5.04
N VAL A 61 -2.98 8.27 4.60
CA VAL A 61 -2.59 7.72 3.31
C VAL A 61 -3.11 8.63 2.20
N LEU A 62 -2.17 9.26 1.51
CA LEU A 62 -2.41 10.08 0.33
C LEU A 62 -2.59 9.20 -0.91
N HIS A 63 -1.69 8.22 -1.11
CA HIS A 63 -1.76 7.33 -2.27
C HIS A 63 -0.89 6.09 -2.09
N THR A 64 -1.25 4.99 -2.76
CA THR A 64 -0.46 3.76 -2.76
C THR A 64 -0.11 3.39 -4.19
N ILE A 65 1.17 3.18 -4.46
CA ILE A 65 1.71 2.82 -5.76
C ILE A 65 2.16 1.36 -5.72
N ASP A 66 1.58 0.55 -6.59
CA ASP A 66 2.00 -0.84 -6.77
C ASP A 66 3.22 -0.86 -7.69
N LEU A 67 4.36 -1.36 -7.19
CA LEU A 67 5.56 -1.47 -8.02
C LEU A 67 5.52 -2.71 -8.90
N ASN A 68 4.66 -3.68 -8.58
CA ASN A 68 4.51 -4.93 -9.32
C ASN A 68 3.76 -4.74 -10.67
N THR A 69 2.88 -3.74 -10.77
CA THR A 69 2.15 -3.42 -12.00
C THR A 69 2.85 -2.40 -12.89
N ILE A 70 3.92 -1.77 -12.41
CA ILE A 70 4.69 -0.76 -13.17
C ILE A 70 5.67 -1.44 -14.16
N VAL A 71 5.92 -2.74 -14.02
CA VAL A 71 6.44 -3.55 -15.14
C VAL A 71 5.33 -3.72 -16.17
N MET A 72 5.26 -2.75 -17.07
CA MET A 72 4.67 -2.74 -18.42
C MET A 72 3.83 -3.98 -18.79
N PRO A 73 2.53 -3.85 -19.11
CA PRO A 73 1.83 -4.92 -19.83
C PRO A 73 2.45 -5.06 -21.22
N GLU A 74 2.71 -6.30 -21.66
CA GLU A 74 3.04 -6.61 -23.07
C GLU A 74 1.97 -6.12 -24.04
#